data_AF-A0A4Y8WD93-F1
#
_entry.id   AF-A0A4Y8WD93-F1
#
_cell.length_a   1.000
_cell.length_b   1.000
_cell.length_c   1.000
_cell.angle_alpha   90.00
_cell.angle_beta   90.00
_cell.angle_gamma   90.00
#
_symmetry.space_group_name_H-M   'P 1'
#
loop_
_entity.id
_entity.type
_entity.pdbx_description
1 polymer ?
#
loop_
_entity_poly.entity_id
_entity_poly.type
_entity_poly.pdbx_seq_one_letter_code
_entity_poly.pdbx_strand_id
1 'polypeptide(L)'
;MLLGLYGFYVTLEKLVVENESDRLTSLMSDVLHEFREDSELFTAQLDIDDYIGDLTQASPNLRIQVIATDGTVIGDTDLSDSALVNIENHGSRPEVIQAIESGLGSDVRFSTVTSTDRIYNSAKEHVNGTDYIVVISSPMYQLKQMNFQLMGILIGMALLSLSFLIGTSYFSNRQISLKVEEEQKKQDERIRQRTNEIELMHRLANMLAACNNLVEAQKIVSDILPRILGNVNGSVSLMRSSRNQLLTQLDWGGHWPGSSSFAPDECWSLRKGRVHLSNDDFHTLSCAHMQDIEHNQTLCIPLTAHGNTIGIMHLYFGQGDIPIDPITEQLAFSVSEHLGLALANLSLQEKLRSQALSDPLTGLFNRRFFEQKLEEHSMNSATTEQPLSLLMLDLDHFKRFNDNFGHDAGDFVLKEVSALLKHSVGDDEIACRLGGEELAVLLPQFTMEQATEFAEVICESVRTMHLEHKGLSLGQLGVSIGVATYPSPATDAEALVKMADQALYMAKDTGRSRVVNYEQYSHNKSPNADVIDLEDKLSSNQ
;
A
#
# COMPACT_ATOMS: atom_id res chain seq x y z
N MET A 1 24.43 -0.68 45.14
CA MET A 1 24.96 -1.90 45.79
C MET A 1 26.26 -1.63 46.54
N LEU A 2 27.34 -1.21 45.87
CA LEU A 2 28.64 -0.96 46.52
C LEU A 2 28.58 0.08 47.66
N LEU A 3 27.88 1.21 47.46
CA LEU A 3 27.67 2.20 48.51
C LEU A 3 26.90 1.64 49.73
N GLY A 4 25.96 0.73 49.49
CA GLY A 4 25.19 0.08 50.56
C GLY A 4 26.02 -0.92 51.35
N LEU A 5 26.85 -1.72 50.67
CA LEU A 5 27.80 -2.65 51.32
C LEU A 5 28.84 -1.90 52.15
N TYR A 6 29.37 -0.78 51.63
CA TYR A 6 30.29 0.06 52.39
C TYR A 6 29.63 0.67 53.62
N GLY A 7 28.41 1.22 53.48
CA GLY A 7 27.66 1.74 54.62
C GLY A 7 27.39 0.67 55.68
N PHE A 8 26.98 -0.53 55.27
CA PHE A 8 26.77 -1.66 56.18
C PHE A 8 28.05 -2.07 56.90
N TYR A 9 29.18 -2.14 56.21
CA TYR A 9 30.48 -2.45 56.82
C TYR A 9 30.84 -1.45 57.93
N VAL A 10 30.76 -0.15 57.64
CA VAL A 10 31.07 0.91 58.62
C VAL A 10 30.12 0.86 59.82
N THR A 11 28.83 0.64 59.58
CA THR A 11 27.84 0.48 60.67
C THR A 11 28.12 -0.76 61.52
N LEU A 12 28.45 -1.89 60.89
CA LEU A 12 28.73 -3.14 61.58
C LEU A 12 30.03 -3.05 62.41
N GLU A 13 31.07 -2.42 61.87
CA GLU A 13 32.33 -2.18 62.59
C GLU A 13 32.08 -1.34 63.84
N LYS A 14 31.32 -0.24 63.72
CA LYS A 14 30.95 0.60 64.85
C LYS A 14 30.13 -0.16 65.90
N LEU A 15 29.11 -0.92 65.46
CA LEU A 15 28.25 -1.70 66.35
C LEU A 15 29.01 -2.78 67.12
N VAL A 16 30.00 -3.43 66.48
CA VAL A 16 30.84 -4.44 67.15
C VAL A 16 31.67 -3.82 68.28
N VAL A 17 32.25 -2.64 68.04
CA VAL A 17 33.01 -1.91 69.06
C VAL A 17 32.10 -1.46 70.21
N GLU A 18 30.94 -0.86 69.90
CA GLU A 18 29.97 -0.43 70.91
C GLU A 18 29.47 -1.61 71.77
N ASN A 19 29.08 -2.72 71.14
CA ASN A 19 28.57 -3.89 71.85
C ASN A 19 29.62 -4.58 72.73
N GLU A 20 30.88 -4.67 72.27
CA GLU A 20 31.95 -5.20 73.12
C GLU A 20 32.32 -4.22 74.25
N SER A 21 32.25 -2.91 74.01
CA SER A 21 32.44 -1.90 75.06
C SER A 21 31.35 -1.98 76.15
N ASP A 22 30.09 -2.15 75.77
CA ASP A 22 28.99 -2.32 76.71
C ASP A 22 29.17 -3.58 77.56
N ARG A 23 29.57 -4.69 76.93
CA ARG A 23 29.91 -5.94 77.62
C ARG A 23 31.06 -5.74 78.61
N LEU A 24 32.13 -5.07 78.20
CA LEU A 24 33.27 -4.77 79.08
C LEU A 24 32.89 -3.83 80.22
N THR A 25 31.98 -2.89 79.99
CA THR A 25 31.46 -1.98 81.04
C THR A 25 30.66 -2.76 82.08
N SER A 26 29.83 -3.73 81.66
CA SER A 26 29.14 -4.63 82.58
C SER A 26 30.14 -5.45 83.40
N LEU A 27 31.14 -6.06 82.76
CA LEU A 27 32.19 -6.83 83.46
C LEU A 27 33.03 -5.95 84.41
N MET A 28 33.29 -4.70 84.03
CA MET A 28 33.97 -3.73 84.87
C MET A 28 33.19 -3.46 86.15
N SER A 29 31.87 -3.35 86.09
CA SER A 29 31.05 -3.16 87.30
C SER A 29 31.18 -4.34 88.26
N ASP A 30 31.25 -5.57 87.75
CA ASP A 30 31.41 -6.78 88.57
C ASP A 30 32.80 -6.84 89.20
N VAL A 31 33.85 -6.56 88.41
CA VAL A 31 35.24 -6.49 88.89
C VAL A 31 35.38 -5.42 89.97
N LEU A 32 34.88 -4.19 89.75
CA LEU A 32 34.94 -3.11 90.73
C LEU A 32 34.18 -3.45 92.03
N HIS A 33 33.11 -4.23 91.95
CA HIS A 33 32.38 -4.68 93.14
C HIS A 33 33.23 -5.62 94.00
N GLU A 34 33.87 -6.62 93.38
CA GLU A 34 34.79 -7.57 94.03
C GLU A 34 36.01 -6.83 94.63
N PHE A 35 36.57 -5.86 93.89
CA PHE A 35 37.62 -4.94 94.39
C PHE A 35 37.22 -4.13 95.63
N ARG A 36 35.93 -3.78 95.80
CA ARG A 36 35.45 -3.07 96.99
C ARG A 36 35.21 -4.01 98.16
N GLU A 37 34.63 -5.19 97.92
CA GLU A 37 34.39 -6.18 98.98
C GLU A 37 35.70 -6.70 99.59
N ASP A 38 36.73 -6.95 98.76
CA ASP A 38 38.01 -7.51 99.19
C ASP A 38 39.16 -6.47 99.31
N SER A 39 38.80 -5.20 99.55
CA SER A 39 39.76 -4.08 99.63
C SER A 39 40.90 -4.25 100.66
N GLU A 40 40.67 -5.02 101.74
CA GLU A 40 41.71 -5.36 102.72
C GLU A 40 42.75 -6.36 102.16
N LEU A 41 42.33 -7.32 101.32
CA LEU A 41 43.25 -8.25 100.64
C LEU A 41 44.08 -7.54 99.57
N PHE A 42 43.45 -6.66 98.81
CA PHE A 42 44.10 -5.89 97.74
C PHE A 42 45.24 -4.98 98.26
N THR A 43 45.14 -4.49 99.50
CA THR A 43 46.13 -3.57 100.09
C THR A 43 47.17 -4.26 101.00
N ALA A 44 46.98 -5.54 101.32
CA ALA A 44 47.80 -6.28 102.28
C ALA A 44 49.06 -6.92 101.66
N GLN A 45 49.94 -6.14 101.01
CA GLN A 45 51.29 -6.58 100.61
C GLN A 45 51.38 -7.95 99.86
N LEU A 46 50.28 -8.43 99.29
CA LEU A 46 50.20 -9.51 98.32
C LEU A 46 50.46 -8.92 96.92
N ASP A 47 51.06 -9.71 96.03
CA ASP A 47 51.21 -9.31 94.63
C ASP A 47 49.82 -9.03 94.05
N ILE A 48 49.63 -7.79 93.59
CA ILE A 48 48.39 -7.32 92.97
C ILE A 48 48.02 -8.22 91.78
N ASP A 49 49.02 -8.83 91.14
CA ASP A 49 48.91 -9.81 90.06
C ASP A 49 48.18 -11.09 90.48
N ASP A 50 48.47 -11.65 91.66
CA ASP A 50 47.79 -12.84 92.19
C ASP A 50 46.31 -12.53 92.47
N TYR A 51 46.04 -11.34 93.04
CA TYR A 51 44.67 -10.91 93.34
C TYR A 51 43.82 -10.75 92.07
N ILE A 52 44.32 -10.05 91.05
CA ILE A 52 43.55 -9.84 89.81
C ILE A 52 43.43 -11.12 88.97
N GLY A 53 44.34 -12.08 89.14
CA GLY A 53 44.28 -13.40 88.50
C GLY A 53 43.19 -14.31 89.09
N ASP A 54 42.89 -14.18 90.38
CA ASP A 54 41.90 -14.99 91.10
C ASP A 54 40.46 -14.44 91.02
N LEU A 55 40.25 -13.26 90.41
CA LEU A 55 38.93 -12.66 90.22
C LEU A 55 37.97 -13.59 89.48
N THR A 56 36.70 -13.58 89.89
CA THR A 56 35.66 -14.45 89.31
C THR A 56 35.46 -14.22 87.80
N GLN A 57 35.76 -13.02 87.29
CA GLN A 57 35.61 -12.60 85.90
C GLN A 57 36.88 -12.80 85.07
N ALA A 58 37.98 -13.26 85.68
CA ALA A 58 39.21 -13.58 84.98
C ALA A 58 38.95 -14.68 83.95
N SER A 59 39.31 -14.44 82.69
CA SER A 59 39.20 -15.43 81.63
C SER A 59 40.37 -15.32 80.66
N PRO A 60 40.74 -16.37 79.92
CA PRO A 60 41.88 -16.35 79.01
C PRO A 60 41.81 -15.27 77.91
N ASN A 61 40.63 -14.72 77.66
CA ASN A 61 40.40 -13.69 76.64
C ASN A 61 40.20 -12.29 77.25
N LEU A 62 40.21 -12.16 78.58
CA LEU A 62 40.03 -10.91 79.30
C LEU A 62 41.32 -10.58 80.06
N ARG A 63 41.89 -9.42 79.77
CA ARG A 63 43.09 -8.94 80.45
C ARG A 63 42.71 -7.82 81.39
N ILE A 64 43.07 -7.95 82.67
CA ILE A 64 42.80 -6.97 83.72
C ILE A 64 44.13 -6.33 84.10
N GLN A 65 44.15 -5.01 84.20
CA GLN A 65 45.30 -4.23 84.64
C GLN A 65 44.89 -3.30 85.77
N VAL A 66 45.83 -3.06 86.68
CA VAL A 66 45.71 -2.04 87.71
C VAL A 66 46.83 -1.04 87.49
N ILE A 67 46.45 0.23 87.33
CA ILE A 67 47.37 1.31 87.00
C ILE A 67 47.26 2.38 88.09
N ALA A 68 48.40 2.83 88.60
CA ALA A 68 48.47 3.96 89.51
C ALA A 68 48.13 5.28 88.79
N THR A 69 47.75 6.32 89.53
CA THR A 69 47.38 7.62 88.95
C THR A 69 48.51 8.33 88.21
N ASP A 70 49.78 7.96 88.45
CA ASP A 70 50.94 8.44 87.70
C ASP A 70 51.19 7.65 86.38
N GLY A 71 50.34 6.67 86.08
CA GLY A 71 50.40 5.85 84.88
C GLY A 71 51.26 4.59 85.00
N THR A 72 51.84 4.31 86.16
CA THR A 72 52.62 3.09 86.39
C THR A 72 51.68 1.88 86.48
N VAL A 73 51.94 0.83 85.69
CA VAL A 73 51.19 -0.43 85.77
C VAL A 73 51.71 -1.21 86.97
N ILE A 74 50.84 -1.45 87.94
CA ILE A 74 51.17 -2.11 89.22
C ILE A 74 50.60 -3.52 89.32
N GLY A 75 49.72 -3.89 88.39
CA GLY A 75 49.37 -5.29 88.15
C GLY A 75 48.78 -5.53 86.77
N ASP A 76 48.98 -6.74 86.23
CA ASP A 76 48.51 -7.16 84.92
C ASP A 76 48.36 -8.69 84.81
N THR A 77 47.16 -9.17 84.50
CA THR A 77 46.88 -10.63 84.40
C THR A 77 47.67 -11.35 83.31
N ASP A 78 48.21 -10.64 82.31
CA ASP A 78 48.94 -11.24 81.18
C ASP A 78 50.47 -11.14 81.33
N LEU A 79 50.98 -10.54 82.42
CA LEU A 79 52.41 -10.35 82.66
C LEU A 79 52.80 -10.89 84.04
N SER A 80 54.06 -11.27 84.21
CA SER A 80 54.65 -11.56 85.53
C SER A 80 55.22 -10.27 86.15
N ASP A 81 55.40 -10.23 87.48
CA ASP A 81 56.03 -9.09 88.19
C ASP A 81 57.37 -8.64 87.58
N SER A 82 58.19 -9.61 87.15
CA SER A 82 59.50 -9.31 86.52
C SER A 82 59.40 -8.60 85.16
N ALA A 83 58.26 -8.75 84.47
CA ALA A 83 57.96 -8.13 83.19
C ALA A 83 57.29 -6.75 83.35
N LEU A 84 56.55 -6.53 84.46
CA LEU A 84 55.94 -5.23 84.79
C LEU A 84 56.99 -4.11 84.94
N VAL A 85 58.18 -4.41 85.47
CA VAL A 85 59.26 -3.42 85.64
C VAL A 85 59.71 -2.79 84.31
N ASN A 86 59.54 -3.51 83.20
CA ASN A 86 59.98 -3.07 81.87
C ASN A 86 58.83 -2.58 80.98
N ILE A 87 57.61 -2.47 81.53
CA ILE A 87 56.47 -1.95 80.77
C ILE A 87 56.53 -0.43 80.68
N GLU A 88 56.06 0.10 79.55
CA GLU A 88 55.92 1.54 79.37
C GLU A 88 54.84 2.12 80.31
N ASN A 89 55.02 3.37 80.72
CA ASN A 89 54.01 4.07 81.52
C ASN A 89 52.74 4.32 80.68
N HIS A 90 51.58 3.94 81.22
CA HIS A 90 50.28 4.00 80.55
C HIS A 90 49.52 5.31 80.80
N GLY A 91 50.07 6.28 81.53
CA GLY A 91 49.39 7.54 81.88
C GLY A 91 49.03 8.43 80.67
N SER A 92 49.67 8.22 79.52
CA SER A 92 49.37 8.92 78.27
C SER A 92 48.33 8.21 77.38
N ARG A 93 47.81 7.04 77.81
CA ARG A 93 46.84 6.27 77.04
C ARG A 93 45.45 6.92 77.08
N PRO A 94 44.73 7.05 75.95
CA PRO A 94 43.46 7.78 75.91
C PRO A 94 42.42 7.25 76.90
N GLU A 95 42.31 5.93 77.06
CA GLU A 95 41.39 5.31 78.03
C GLU A 95 41.76 5.66 79.47
N VAL A 96 43.05 5.76 79.79
CA VAL A 96 43.55 6.08 81.14
C VAL A 96 43.30 7.56 81.45
N ILE A 97 43.58 8.46 80.51
CA ILE A 97 43.29 9.90 80.64
C ILE A 97 41.80 10.13 80.85
N GLN A 98 40.95 9.51 80.02
CA GLN A 98 39.49 9.62 80.13
C GLN A 98 38.98 9.15 81.51
N ALA A 99 39.52 8.04 82.03
CA ALA A 99 39.16 7.54 83.35
C ALA A 99 39.60 8.49 84.48
N ILE A 100 40.79 9.11 84.37
CA ILE A 100 41.25 10.11 85.35
C ILE A 100 40.32 11.33 85.36
N GLU A 101 39.91 11.81 84.19
CA GLU A 101 39.13 13.03 84.03
C GLU A 101 37.64 12.85 84.34
N SER A 102 37.05 11.74 83.91
CA SER A 102 35.60 11.52 83.91
C SER A 102 35.13 10.31 84.71
N GLY A 103 36.06 9.54 85.27
CA GLY A 103 35.79 8.33 86.06
C GLY A 103 35.70 7.05 85.23
N LEU A 104 35.43 7.16 83.93
CA LEU A 104 35.38 6.04 82.97
C LEU A 104 36.15 6.41 81.70
N GLY A 105 36.71 5.43 81.03
CA GLY A 105 37.36 5.62 79.73
C GLY A 105 37.23 4.41 78.84
N SER A 106 37.31 4.62 77.53
CA SER A 106 37.34 3.54 76.56
C SER A 106 38.15 3.93 75.32
N ASP A 107 38.93 2.99 74.82
CA ASP A 107 39.64 3.16 73.54
C ASP A 107 39.95 1.80 72.88
N VAL A 108 40.13 1.81 71.56
CA VAL A 108 40.61 0.65 70.79
C VAL A 108 42.02 0.91 70.32
N ARG A 109 42.98 0.12 70.80
CA ARG A 109 44.39 0.27 70.42
C ARG A 109 45.12 -1.06 70.29
N PHE A 110 46.24 -1.01 69.59
CA PHE A 110 47.14 -2.15 69.49
C PHE A 110 47.84 -2.44 70.83
N SER A 111 47.77 -3.68 71.28
CA SER A 111 48.52 -4.17 72.44
C SER A 111 49.89 -4.68 72.00
N THR A 112 50.97 -4.04 72.47
CA THR A 112 52.35 -4.50 72.20
C THR A 112 52.68 -5.81 72.91
N VAL A 113 52.00 -6.11 74.02
CA VAL A 113 52.19 -7.34 74.82
C VAL A 113 51.57 -8.55 74.15
N THR A 114 50.29 -8.43 73.73
CA THR A 114 49.56 -9.55 73.09
C THR A 114 49.62 -9.50 71.56
N SER A 115 50.28 -8.48 70.99
CA SER A 115 50.43 -8.25 69.54
C SER A 115 49.10 -8.26 68.77
N THR A 116 48.04 -7.73 69.37
CA THR A 116 46.69 -7.68 68.78
C THR A 116 45.96 -6.40 69.13
N ASP A 117 45.02 -5.98 68.29
CA ASP A 117 44.09 -4.90 68.63
C ASP A 117 43.19 -5.35 69.77
N ARG A 118 43.10 -4.53 70.82
CA ARG A 118 42.18 -4.77 71.94
C ARG A 118 41.33 -3.53 72.15
N ILE A 119 40.11 -3.75 72.60
CA ILE A 119 39.30 -2.70 73.20
C ILE A 119 39.61 -2.68 74.68
N TYR A 120 39.86 -1.49 75.22
CA TYR A 120 40.17 -1.24 76.61
C TYR A 120 39.05 -0.41 77.20
N ASN A 121 38.50 -0.86 78.32
CA ASN A 121 37.63 -0.06 79.17
C ASN A 121 38.34 0.15 80.49
N SER A 122 38.32 1.38 80.98
CA SER A 122 39.00 1.81 82.19
C SER A 122 38.01 2.47 83.14
N ALA A 123 38.22 2.28 84.43
CA ALA A 123 37.44 2.93 85.47
C ALA A 123 38.37 3.38 86.60
N LYS A 124 38.12 4.59 87.10
CA LYS A 124 38.82 5.11 88.27
C LYS A 124 38.12 4.63 89.53
N GLU A 125 38.87 4.01 90.43
CA GLU A 125 38.35 3.47 91.68
C GLU A 125 39.18 3.97 92.87
N HIS A 126 38.52 4.27 93.97
CA HIS A 126 39.17 4.76 95.19
C HIS A 126 39.18 3.67 96.24
N VAL A 127 40.37 3.16 96.59
CA VAL A 127 40.54 2.07 97.54
C VAL A 127 41.50 2.50 98.64
N ASN A 128 41.05 2.46 99.90
CA ASN A 128 41.85 2.72 101.10
C ASN A 128 42.73 3.99 101.04
N GLY A 129 42.19 5.08 100.47
CA GLY A 129 42.86 6.39 100.40
C GLY A 129 43.73 6.62 99.16
N THR A 130 43.84 5.63 98.27
CA THR A 130 44.60 5.73 97.01
C THR A 130 43.67 5.51 95.81
N ASP A 131 43.85 6.33 94.78
CA ASP A 131 43.13 6.18 93.51
C ASP A 131 43.88 5.20 92.60
N TYR A 132 43.14 4.26 92.02
CA TYR A 132 43.63 3.31 91.02
C TYR A 132 42.78 3.40 89.76
N ILE A 133 43.36 2.97 88.65
CA ILE A 133 42.68 2.83 87.37
C ILE A 133 42.67 1.36 87.03
N VAL A 134 41.49 0.75 87.11
CA VAL A 134 41.28 -0.63 86.68
C VAL A 134 40.98 -0.61 85.19
N VAL A 135 41.73 -1.38 84.41
CA VAL A 135 41.56 -1.48 82.95
C VAL A 135 41.26 -2.92 82.60
N ILE A 136 40.14 -3.14 81.94
CA ILE A 136 39.75 -4.44 81.39
C ILE A 136 39.83 -4.35 79.88
N SER A 137 40.45 -5.34 79.24
CA SER A 137 40.57 -5.36 77.78
C SER A 137 40.29 -6.73 77.17
N SER A 138 39.71 -6.72 75.98
CA SER A 138 39.33 -7.91 75.19
C SER A 138 39.91 -7.83 73.77
N PRO A 139 40.41 -8.94 73.19
CA PRO A 139 40.98 -8.94 71.85
C PRO A 139 39.89 -8.77 70.78
N MET A 140 40.12 -7.87 69.83
CA MET A 140 39.17 -7.56 68.77
C MET A 140 39.33 -8.46 67.53
N TYR A 141 40.42 -9.25 67.44
CA TYR A 141 40.74 -10.02 66.23
C TYR A 141 39.65 -11.04 65.84
N GLN A 142 39.10 -11.79 66.79
CA GLN A 142 38.07 -12.79 66.51
C GLN A 142 36.78 -12.14 65.97
N LEU A 143 36.34 -11.05 66.61
CA LEU A 143 35.16 -10.29 66.20
C LEU A 143 35.37 -9.62 64.83
N LYS A 144 36.55 -9.03 64.59
CA LYS A 144 36.93 -8.48 63.28
C LYS A 144 36.98 -9.57 62.20
N GLN A 145 37.48 -10.77 62.51
CA GLN A 145 37.54 -11.89 61.58
C GLN A 145 36.15 -12.42 61.19
N MET A 146 35.22 -12.54 62.16
CA MET A 146 33.83 -12.90 61.89
C MET A 146 33.13 -11.88 60.99
N ASN A 147 33.33 -10.58 61.25
CA ASN A 147 32.80 -9.51 60.41
C ASN A 147 33.35 -9.61 58.97
N PHE A 148 34.67 -9.81 58.82
CA PHE A 148 35.29 -9.99 57.51
C PHE A 148 34.70 -11.20 56.74
N GLN A 149 34.49 -12.34 57.41
CA GLN A 149 33.85 -13.51 56.80
C GLN A 149 32.41 -13.23 56.37
N LEU A 150 31.61 -12.58 57.23
CA LEU A 150 30.23 -12.18 56.92
C LEU A 150 30.18 -11.28 55.68
N MET A 151 31.07 -10.28 55.61
CA MET A 151 31.17 -9.40 54.45
C MET A 151 31.56 -10.15 53.18
N GLY A 152 32.48 -11.10 53.26
CA GLY A 152 32.85 -11.95 52.12
C GLY A 152 31.65 -12.73 51.57
N ILE A 153 30.84 -13.31 52.46
CA ILE A 153 29.61 -14.03 52.08
C ILE A 153 28.60 -13.06 51.42
N LEU A 154 28.36 -11.89 52.03
CA LEU A 154 27.43 -10.89 51.50
C LEU A 154 27.84 -10.39 50.11
N ILE A 155 29.13 -10.10 49.92
CA ILE A 155 29.67 -9.69 48.62
C ILE A 155 29.50 -10.82 47.60
N GLY A 156 29.81 -12.06 47.98
CA GLY A 156 29.62 -13.23 47.11
C GLY A 156 28.17 -13.42 46.66
N MET A 157 27.21 -13.33 47.60
CA MET A 157 25.78 -13.41 47.28
C MET A 157 25.31 -12.24 46.39
N ALA A 158 25.80 -11.03 46.66
CA ALA A 158 25.49 -9.85 45.86
C ALA A 158 26.02 -9.98 44.42
N LEU A 159 27.24 -10.50 44.23
CA LEU A 159 27.80 -10.76 42.91
C LEU A 159 27.06 -11.86 42.16
N LEU A 160 26.69 -12.95 42.86
CA LEU A 160 25.95 -14.06 42.26
C LEU A 160 24.55 -13.65 41.81
N SER A 161 23.82 -12.90 42.65
CA SER A 161 22.52 -12.34 42.28
C SER A 161 22.62 -11.34 41.13
N LEU A 162 23.63 -10.47 41.11
CA LEU A 162 23.86 -9.54 40.00
C LEU A 162 24.18 -10.29 38.70
N SER A 163 25.03 -11.31 38.75
CA SER A 163 25.36 -12.16 37.60
C SER A 163 24.12 -12.86 37.06
N PHE A 164 23.27 -13.41 37.96
CA PHE A 164 22.01 -14.04 37.58
C PHE A 164 21.03 -13.04 36.93
N LEU A 165 20.89 -11.84 37.48
CA LEU A 165 20.05 -10.77 36.90
C LEU A 165 20.56 -10.33 35.53
N ILE A 166 21.87 -10.17 35.35
CA ILE A 166 22.46 -9.81 34.06
C ILE A 166 22.24 -10.95 33.05
N GLY A 167 22.49 -12.20 33.45
CA GLY A 167 22.31 -13.36 32.58
C GLY A 167 20.86 -13.55 32.13
N THR A 168 19.89 -13.45 33.06
CA THR A 168 18.46 -13.54 32.75
C THR A 168 17.98 -12.36 31.90
N SER A 169 18.42 -11.14 32.20
CA SER A 169 18.12 -9.94 31.41
C SER A 169 18.68 -10.05 29.98
N TYR A 170 19.92 -10.49 29.82
CA TYR A 170 20.55 -10.70 28.52
C TYR A 170 19.82 -11.78 27.72
N PHE A 171 19.49 -12.92 28.34
CA PHE A 171 18.76 -14.00 27.68
C PHE A 171 17.34 -13.57 27.26
N SER A 172 16.63 -12.88 28.15
CA SER A 172 15.28 -12.36 27.88
C SER A 172 15.30 -11.35 26.74
N ASN A 173 16.20 -10.36 26.78
CA ASN A 173 16.33 -9.37 25.70
C ASN A 173 16.67 -10.04 24.37
N ARG A 174 17.56 -11.02 24.35
CA ARG A 174 17.90 -11.76 23.13
C ARG A 174 16.69 -12.49 22.55
N GLN A 175 15.88 -13.14 23.38
CA GLN A 175 14.65 -13.81 22.95
C GLN A 175 13.61 -12.82 22.40
N ILE A 176 13.42 -11.68 23.08
CA ILE A 176 12.53 -10.62 22.63
C ILE A 176 12.98 -10.08 21.27
N SER A 177 14.26 -9.75 21.11
CA SER A 177 14.79 -9.23 19.85
C SER A 177 14.60 -10.20 18.68
N LEU A 178 14.88 -11.50 18.89
CA LEU A 178 14.67 -12.53 17.85
C LEU A 178 13.20 -12.62 17.44
N LYS A 179 12.29 -12.61 18.42
CA LYS A 179 10.84 -12.70 18.15
C LYS A 179 10.29 -11.44 17.48
N VAL A 180 10.81 -10.26 17.86
CA VAL A 180 10.47 -8.99 17.20
C VAL A 180 10.95 -8.99 15.76
N GLU A 181 12.16 -9.49 15.47
CA GLU A 181 12.69 -9.56 14.10
C GLU A 181 11.86 -10.52 13.23
N GLU A 182 11.42 -11.65 13.77
CA GLU A 182 10.56 -12.60 13.06
C GLU A 182 9.19 -12.00 12.73
N GLU A 183 8.53 -11.35 13.69
CA GLU A 183 7.24 -10.68 13.48
C GLU A 183 7.37 -9.51 12.49
N GLN A 184 8.45 -8.72 12.57
CA GLN A 184 8.72 -7.64 11.61
C GLN A 184 8.86 -8.18 10.19
N LYS A 185 9.62 -9.26 9.98
CA LYS A 185 9.75 -9.88 8.64
C LYS A 185 8.39 -10.32 8.08
N LYS A 186 7.55 -10.95 8.91
CA LYS A 186 6.19 -11.35 8.48
C LYS A 186 5.31 -10.14 8.14
N GLN A 187 5.41 -9.05 8.89
CA GLN A 187 4.69 -7.82 8.59
C GLN A 187 5.19 -7.16 7.30
N ASP A 188 6.51 -7.07 7.10
CA ASP A 188 7.11 -6.52 5.90
C ASP A 188 6.74 -7.32 4.64
N GLU A 189 6.69 -8.65 4.72
CA GLU A 189 6.21 -9.52 3.63
C GLU A 189 4.75 -9.23 3.27
N ARG A 190 3.87 -9.11 4.28
CA ARG A 190 2.45 -8.76 4.06
C ARG A 190 2.30 -7.36 3.44
N ILE A 191 3.05 -6.37 3.93
CA ILE A 191 3.05 -5.01 3.38
C ILE A 191 3.53 -5.03 1.94
N ARG A 192 4.58 -5.80 1.64
CA ARG A 192 5.12 -5.91 0.28
C ARG A 192 4.13 -6.56 -0.68
N GLN A 193 3.42 -7.61 -0.26
CA GLN A 193 2.35 -8.23 -1.04
C GLN A 193 1.22 -7.24 -1.34
N ARG A 194 0.69 -6.56 -0.31
CA ARG A 194 -0.36 -5.53 -0.48
C ARG A 194 0.08 -4.37 -1.38
N THR A 195 1.31 -3.91 -1.22
CA THR A 195 1.87 -2.84 -2.09
C THR A 195 1.91 -3.29 -3.55
N ASN A 196 2.30 -4.54 -3.82
CA ASN A 196 2.32 -5.09 -5.19
C ASN A 196 0.90 -5.21 -5.79
N GLU A 197 -0.08 -5.66 -5.00
CA GLU A 197 -1.50 -5.68 -5.41
C GLU A 197 -2.00 -4.28 -5.80
N ILE A 198 -1.73 -3.27 -4.96
CA ILE A 198 -2.10 -1.86 -5.22
C ILE A 198 -1.40 -1.33 -6.48
N GLU A 199 -0.11 -1.64 -6.67
CA GLU A 199 0.63 -1.20 -7.86
C GLU A 199 0.04 -1.80 -9.13
N LEU A 200 -0.29 -3.09 -9.14
CA LEU A 200 -0.92 -3.76 -10.28
C LEU A 200 -2.33 -3.19 -10.56
N MET A 201 -3.11 -2.89 -9.52
CA MET A 201 -4.40 -2.21 -9.67
C MET A 201 -4.28 -0.82 -10.29
N HIS A 202 -3.37 -0.01 -9.76
CA HIS A 202 -3.13 1.33 -10.29
C HIS A 202 -2.62 1.27 -11.74
N ARG A 203 -1.77 0.29 -12.06
CA ARG A 203 -1.28 0.05 -13.42
C ARG A 203 -2.41 -0.35 -14.36
N LEU A 204 -3.28 -1.28 -13.97
CA LEU A 204 -4.48 -1.65 -14.72
C LEU A 204 -5.36 -0.43 -15.01
N ALA A 205 -5.69 0.33 -13.97
CA ALA A 205 -6.56 1.50 -14.09
C ALA A 205 -5.99 2.54 -15.06
N ASN A 206 -4.69 2.84 -14.97
CA ASN A 206 -4.04 3.81 -15.85
C ASN A 206 -3.97 3.34 -17.31
N MET A 207 -3.65 2.05 -17.55
CA MET A 207 -3.62 1.53 -18.91
C MET A 207 -5.01 1.49 -19.54
N LEU A 208 -6.03 1.07 -18.79
CA LEU A 208 -7.42 1.08 -19.24
C LEU A 208 -7.93 2.49 -19.54
N ALA A 209 -7.54 3.48 -18.72
CA ALA A 209 -7.92 4.87 -18.93
C ALA A 209 -7.27 5.49 -20.18
N ALA A 210 -6.16 4.91 -20.67
CA ALA A 210 -5.44 5.35 -21.86
C ALA A 210 -5.90 4.63 -23.15
N CYS A 211 -6.78 3.63 -23.06
CA CYS A 211 -7.33 2.95 -24.22
C CYS A 211 -8.17 3.88 -25.09
N ASN A 212 -8.13 3.66 -26.41
CA ASN A 212 -9.02 4.36 -27.36
C ASN A 212 -10.19 3.48 -27.83
N ASN A 213 -10.08 2.17 -27.67
CA ASN A 213 -11.08 1.21 -28.15
C ASN A 213 -11.07 -0.08 -27.30
N LEU A 214 -12.08 -0.92 -27.51
CA LEU A 214 -12.22 -2.20 -26.79
C LEU A 214 -11.12 -3.22 -27.16
N VAL A 215 -10.51 -3.13 -28.34
CA VAL A 215 -9.44 -4.05 -28.77
C VAL A 215 -8.17 -3.85 -27.95
N GLU A 216 -7.84 -2.59 -27.62
CA GLU A 216 -6.74 -2.28 -26.70
C GLU A 216 -7.05 -2.73 -25.27
N ALA A 217 -8.29 -2.49 -24.81
CA ALA A 217 -8.73 -2.93 -23.49
C ALA A 217 -8.63 -4.46 -23.32
N GLN A 218 -9.00 -5.23 -24.35
CA GLN A 218 -8.86 -6.68 -24.37
C GLN A 218 -7.41 -7.14 -24.13
N LYS A 219 -6.44 -6.50 -24.81
CA LYS A 219 -5.02 -6.83 -24.64
C LYS A 219 -4.54 -6.59 -23.22
N ILE A 220 -4.96 -5.49 -22.60
CA ILE A 220 -4.59 -5.12 -21.23
C ILE A 220 -5.21 -6.09 -20.22
N VAL A 221 -6.50 -6.38 -20.37
CA VAL A 221 -7.23 -7.30 -19.48
C VAL A 221 -6.64 -8.71 -19.55
N SER A 222 -6.36 -9.20 -20.75
CA SER A 222 -5.73 -10.52 -20.96
C SER A 222 -4.33 -10.66 -20.33
N ASP A 223 -3.52 -9.59 -20.26
CA ASP A 223 -2.17 -9.65 -19.67
C ASP A 223 -2.13 -9.37 -18.16
N ILE A 224 -2.92 -8.40 -17.70
CA ILE A 224 -2.82 -7.88 -16.33
C ILE A 224 -3.73 -8.64 -15.36
N LEU A 225 -4.98 -8.96 -15.72
CA LEU A 225 -5.91 -9.60 -14.78
C LEU A 225 -5.43 -10.97 -14.27
N PRO A 226 -4.83 -11.86 -15.09
CA PRO A 226 -4.28 -13.11 -14.57
C PRO A 226 -3.17 -12.94 -13.52
N ARG A 227 -2.48 -11.78 -13.50
CA ARG A 227 -1.45 -11.47 -12.49
C ARG A 227 -2.04 -10.94 -11.18
N ILE A 228 -3.26 -10.41 -11.21
CA ILE A 228 -3.97 -9.91 -10.02
C ILE A 228 -4.85 -10.99 -9.42
N LEU A 229 -5.70 -11.60 -10.25
CA LEU A 229 -6.73 -12.55 -9.83
C LEU A 229 -6.23 -14.01 -9.86
N GLY A 230 -5.00 -14.23 -10.32
CA GLY A 230 -4.43 -15.56 -10.48
C GLY A 230 -4.99 -16.30 -11.70
N ASN A 231 -4.92 -17.63 -11.67
CA ASN A 231 -5.34 -18.50 -12.76
C ASN A 231 -6.87 -18.70 -12.79
N VAL A 232 -7.61 -17.59 -12.91
CA VAL A 232 -9.08 -17.56 -12.97
C VAL A 232 -9.49 -17.11 -14.36
N ASN A 233 -10.37 -17.90 -14.99
CA ASN A 233 -10.94 -17.56 -16.29
C ASN A 233 -12.06 -16.54 -16.09
N GLY A 234 -12.12 -15.48 -16.88
CA GLY A 234 -13.10 -14.44 -16.67
C GLY A 234 -13.50 -13.73 -17.95
N SER A 235 -14.63 -13.03 -17.87
CA SER A 235 -15.15 -12.26 -18.98
C SER A 235 -15.85 -10.98 -18.51
N VAL A 236 -15.92 -10.01 -19.41
CA VAL A 236 -16.77 -8.83 -19.26
C VAL A 236 -17.81 -8.82 -20.37
N SER A 237 -19.08 -8.80 -19.97
CA SER A 237 -20.20 -8.63 -20.90
C SER A 237 -20.80 -7.24 -20.74
N LEU A 238 -20.88 -6.47 -21.83
CA LEU A 238 -21.48 -5.14 -21.85
C LEU A 238 -22.91 -5.18 -22.37
N MET A 239 -23.76 -4.34 -21.81
CA MET A 239 -25.16 -4.23 -22.18
C MET A 239 -25.32 -3.39 -23.46
N ARG A 240 -26.12 -3.89 -24.42
CA ARG A 240 -26.49 -3.12 -25.61
C ARG A 240 -27.31 -1.88 -25.25
N SER A 241 -27.34 -0.90 -26.14
CA SER A 241 -28.13 0.34 -25.93
C SER A 241 -29.63 0.09 -25.73
N SER A 242 -30.16 -0.99 -26.29
CA SER A 242 -31.54 -1.47 -26.11
C SER A 242 -31.84 -2.04 -24.71
N ARG A 243 -30.80 -2.30 -23.90
CA ARG A 243 -30.89 -2.92 -22.55
C ARG A 243 -31.59 -4.28 -22.49
N ASN A 244 -31.75 -4.96 -23.61
CA ASN A 244 -32.39 -6.27 -23.69
C ASN A 244 -31.39 -7.44 -23.78
N GLN A 245 -30.11 -7.14 -23.97
CA GLN A 245 -29.09 -8.15 -24.25
C GLN A 245 -27.72 -7.66 -23.80
N LEU A 246 -26.93 -8.59 -23.28
CA LEU A 246 -25.51 -8.43 -23.01
C LEU A 246 -24.69 -9.20 -24.06
N LEU A 247 -23.52 -8.67 -24.37
CA LEU A 247 -22.53 -9.29 -25.24
C LEU A 247 -21.20 -9.36 -24.51
N THR A 248 -20.56 -10.52 -24.53
CA THR A 248 -19.18 -10.67 -24.06
C THR A 248 -18.24 -9.88 -24.98
N GLN A 249 -17.58 -8.89 -24.40
CA GLN A 249 -16.68 -7.97 -25.10
C GLN A 249 -15.22 -8.25 -24.76
N LEU A 250 -14.96 -8.70 -23.54
CA LEU A 250 -13.61 -9.00 -23.06
C LEU A 250 -13.56 -10.37 -22.40
N ASP A 251 -12.42 -11.04 -22.49
CA ASP A 251 -12.12 -12.29 -21.79
C ASP A 251 -10.63 -12.39 -21.42
N TRP A 252 -10.33 -13.27 -20.45
CA TRP A 252 -8.97 -13.59 -20.02
C TRP A 252 -8.92 -14.97 -19.36
N GLY A 253 -7.72 -15.55 -19.27
CA GLY A 253 -7.54 -16.87 -18.64
C GLY A 253 -8.00 -18.05 -19.50
N GLY A 254 -8.19 -17.83 -20.81
CA GLY A 254 -8.59 -18.85 -21.78
C GLY A 254 -9.88 -18.46 -22.51
N HIS A 255 -10.50 -19.43 -23.17
CA HIS A 255 -11.81 -19.23 -23.78
C HIS A 255 -12.88 -19.19 -22.69
N TRP A 256 -13.73 -18.15 -22.70
CA TRP A 256 -14.86 -18.05 -21.79
C TRP A 256 -15.87 -19.19 -22.06
N PRO A 257 -16.20 -20.03 -21.06
CA PRO A 257 -17.02 -21.22 -21.31
C PRO A 257 -18.54 -20.95 -21.29
N GLY A 258 -18.99 -19.78 -20.84
CA GLY A 258 -20.41 -19.41 -20.81
C GLY A 258 -20.90 -18.78 -22.11
N SER A 259 -22.19 -18.44 -22.17
CA SER A 259 -22.79 -17.81 -23.35
C SER A 259 -22.10 -16.49 -23.73
N SER A 260 -21.82 -16.30 -25.03
CA SER A 260 -21.27 -15.04 -25.56
C SER A 260 -22.32 -13.91 -25.62
N SER A 261 -23.62 -14.27 -25.53
CA SER A 261 -24.73 -13.34 -25.44
C SER A 261 -25.88 -13.92 -24.63
N PHE A 262 -26.53 -13.09 -23.81
CA PHE A 262 -27.64 -13.48 -22.94
C PHE A 262 -28.50 -12.28 -22.55
N ALA A 263 -29.73 -12.52 -22.10
CA ALA A 263 -30.64 -11.49 -21.61
C ALA A 263 -30.37 -11.14 -20.12
N PRO A 264 -30.65 -9.90 -19.66
CA PRO A 264 -30.36 -9.50 -18.28
C PRO A 264 -31.03 -10.36 -17.19
N ASP A 265 -32.19 -10.95 -17.48
CA ASP A 265 -32.94 -11.83 -16.58
C ASP A 265 -32.33 -13.23 -16.42
N GLU A 266 -31.41 -13.62 -17.30
CA GLU A 266 -30.63 -14.85 -17.18
C GLU A 266 -29.56 -14.77 -16.09
N CYS A 267 -29.20 -13.57 -15.63
CA CYS A 267 -28.19 -13.35 -14.61
C CYS A 267 -28.80 -12.93 -13.26
N TRP A 268 -28.55 -13.72 -12.22
CA TRP A 268 -29.01 -13.41 -10.86
C TRP A 268 -28.41 -12.11 -10.30
N SER A 269 -27.16 -11.81 -10.63
CA SER A 269 -26.51 -10.59 -10.16
C SER A 269 -27.20 -9.34 -10.70
N LEU A 270 -27.55 -9.31 -11.99
CA LEU A 270 -28.29 -8.19 -12.59
C LEU A 270 -29.70 -8.07 -12.02
N ARG A 271 -30.40 -9.20 -11.80
CA ARG A 271 -31.74 -9.22 -11.17
C ARG A 271 -31.73 -8.70 -9.73
N LYS A 272 -30.67 -9.01 -8.97
CA LYS A 272 -30.51 -8.61 -7.56
C LYS A 272 -29.87 -7.23 -7.42
N GLY A 273 -29.20 -6.72 -8.46
CA GLY A 273 -28.40 -5.49 -8.40
C GLY A 273 -27.15 -5.59 -7.51
N ARG A 274 -26.66 -6.81 -7.22
CA ARG A 274 -25.51 -7.08 -6.34
C ARG A 274 -24.75 -8.31 -6.82
N VAL A 275 -23.58 -8.55 -6.26
CA VAL A 275 -22.78 -9.75 -6.56
C VAL A 275 -23.59 -11.04 -6.37
N HIS A 276 -23.36 -12.01 -7.24
CA HIS A 276 -23.94 -13.35 -7.15
C HIS A 276 -22.86 -14.40 -7.33
N LEU A 277 -22.69 -15.25 -6.31
CA LEU A 277 -21.85 -16.44 -6.35
C LEU A 277 -22.74 -17.65 -6.60
N SER A 278 -22.44 -18.47 -7.62
CA SER A 278 -23.08 -19.78 -7.77
C SER A 278 -22.48 -20.79 -6.80
N ASN A 279 -23.31 -21.73 -6.32
CA ASN A 279 -22.91 -22.76 -5.37
C ASN A 279 -22.21 -22.20 -4.12
N ASP A 280 -22.94 -21.34 -3.38
CA ASP A 280 -22.48 -20.83 -2.09
C ASP A 280 -22.90 -21.78 -0.95
N ASP A 281 -22.52 -21.46 0.28
CA ASP A 281 -22.84 -22.27 1.47
C ASP A 281 -24.35 -22.44 1.72
N PHE A 282 -25.20 -21.63 1.07
CA PHE A 282 -26.64 -21.56 1.32
C PHE A 282 -27.50 -22.05 0.15
N HIS A 283 -26.97 -22.08 -1.08
CA HIS A 283 -27.71 -22.48 -2.28
C HIS A 283 -26.81 -22.97 -3.43
N THR A 284 -27.37 -23.77 -4.33
CA THR A 284 -26.71 -24.27 -5.56
C THR A 284 -27.19 -23.57 -6.85
N LEU A 285 -27.63 -22.31 -6.74
CA LEU A 285 -28.23 -21.58 -7.86
C LEU A 285 -27.18 -20.99 -8.81
N SER A 286 -27.06 -21.58 -10.01
CA SER A 286 -26.31 -21.00 -11.13
C SER A 286 -27.17 -20.06 -11.99
N CYS A 287 -26.51 -19.17 -12.72
CA CYS A 287 -27.16 -18.30 -13.71
C CYS A 287 -27.53 -19.06 -14.99
N ALA A 288 -28.60 -18.65 -15.67
CA ALA A 288 -29.07 -19.32 -16.88
C ALA A 288 -28.05 -19.24 -18.03
N HIS A 289 -27.35 -18.10 -18.15
CA HIS A 289 -26.28 -17.89 -19.13
C HIS A 289 -25.01 -18.75 -18.90
N MET A 290 -25.00 -19.60 -17.87
CA MET A 290 -23.94 -20.57 -17.56
C MET A 290 -24.44 -22.02 -17.57
N GLN A 291 -25.67 -22.28 -18.04
CA GLN A 291 -26.34 -23.59 -17.90
C GLN A 291 -25.61 -24.74 -18.61
N ASP A 292 -24.84 -24.47 -19.66
CA ASP A 292 -24.12 -25.50 -20.41
C ASP A 292 -22.93 -26.10 -19.63
N ILE A 293 -22.62 -25.57 -18.45
CA ILE A 293 -21.53 -26.04 -17.58
C ILE A 293 -22.13 -26.52 -16.26
N GLU A 294 -22.34 -27.84 -16.16
CA GLU A 294 -22.84 -28.43 -14.91
C GLU A 294 -21.86 -28.23 -13.75
N HIS A 295 -22.41 -28.06 -12.54
CA HIS A 295 -21.67 -27.93 -11.29
C HIS A 295 -20.58 -26.83 -11.31
N ASN A 296 -20.83 -25.72 -12.02
CA ASN A 296 -19.88 -24.61 -12.10
C ASN A 296 -19.85 -23.73 -10.85
N GLN A 297 -18.68 -23.17 -10.56
CA GLN A 297 -18.56 -22.10 -9.59
C GLN A 297 -18.17 -20.80 -10.28
N THR A 298 -19.10 -19.84 -10.25
CA THR A 298 -19.04 -18.60 -11.00
C THR A 298 -19.41 -17.43 -10.10
N LEU A 299 -18.60 -16.36 -10.14
CA LEU A 299 -18.90 -15.10 -9.48
C LEU A 299 -19.30 -14.06 -10.54
N CYS A 300 -20.49 -13.51 -10.40
CA CYS A 300 -21.05 -12.48 -11.27
C CYS A 300 -21.07 -11.15 -10.52
N ILE A 301 -20.33 -10.15 -11.02
CA ILE A 301 -20.17 -8.83 -10.38
C ILE A 301 -20.69 -7.74 -11.32
N PRO A 302 -21.70 -6.95 -10.94
CA PRO A 302 -22.26 -5.93 -11.82
C PRO A 302 -21.25 -4.81 -12.02
N LEU A 303 -21.04 -4.39 -13.26
CA LEU A 303 -20.19 -3.25 -13.60
C LEU A 303 -21.01 -1.97 -13.51
N THR A 304 -20.75 -1.16 -12.51
CA THR A 304 -21.48 0.10 -12.28
C THR A 304 -20.63 1.31 -12.63
N ALA A 305 -21.18 2.21 -13.44
CA ALA A 305 -20.58 3.51 -13.75
C ALA A 305 -21.66 4.60 -13.73
N HIS A 306 -21.35 5.75 -13.13
CA HIS A 306 -22.28 6.88 -13.00
C HIS A 306 -23.68 6.50 -12.47
N GLY A 307 -23.73 5.57 -11.49
CA GLY A 307 -24.98 5.10 -10.89
C GLY A 307 -25.81 4.13 -11.75
N ASN A 308 -25.31 3.70 -12.91
CA ASN A 308 -25.99 2.73 -13.78
C ASN A 308 -25.15 1.47 -13.94
N THR A 309 -25.80 0.31 -14.05
CA THR A 309 -25.13 -0.93 -14.45
C THR A 309 -24.94 -0.91 -15.97
N ILE A 310 -23.70 -0.98 -16.43
CA ILE A 310 -23.35 -0.98 -17.86
C ILE A 310 -23.10 -2.39 -18.41
N GLY A 311 -22.93 -3.36 -17.52
CA GLY A 311 -22.53 -4.70 -17.87
C GLY A 311 -22.26 -5.54 -16.64
N ILE A 312 -21.56 -6.64 -16.84
CA ILE A 312 -21.23 -7.59 -15.79
C ILE A 312 -19.84 -8.18 -16.03
N MET A 313 -19.13 -8.41 -14.94
CA MET A 313 -17.90 -9.18 -14.93
C MET A 313 -18.19 -10.56 -14.37
N HIS A 314 -17.70 -11.58 -15.05
CA HIS A 314 -17.80 -12.96 -14.61
C HIS A 314 -16.41 -13.53 -14.30
N LEU A 315 -16.32 -14.28 -13.22
CA LEU A 315 -15.18 -15.13 -12.90
C LEU A 315 -15.65 -16.57 -12.82
N TYR A 316 -14.91 -17.47 -13.47
CA TYR A 316 -15.15 -18.91 -13.46
C TYR A 316 -13.99 -19.61 -12.75
N PHE A 317 -14.30 -20.29 -11.64
CA PHE A 317 -13.31 -20.95 -10.79
C PHE A 317 -13.13 -22.43 -11.13
N GLY A 318 -14.09 -23.05 -11.82
CA GLY A 318 -14.05 -24.47 -12.19
C GLY A 318 -15.36 -25.20 -11.92
N GLN A 319 -15.28 -26.54 -11.88
CA GLN A 319 -16.40 -27.42 -11.52
C GLN A 319 -16.22 -27.96 -10.10
N GLY A 320 -17.30 -27.99 -9.32
CA GLY A 320 -17.34 -28.43 -7.92
C GLY A 320 -17.31 -27.28 -6.90
N ASP A 321 -17.17 -27.65 -5.63
CA ASP A 321 -17.10 -26.71 -4.50
C ASP A 321 -15.64 -26.24 -4.31
N ILE A 322 -15.23 -25.22 -5.08
CA ILE A 322 -13.88 -24.66 -5.00
C ILE A 322 -13.90 -23.49 -4.00
N PRO A 323 -13.12 -23.55 -2.91
CA PRO A 323 -13.09 -22.44 -1.97
C PRO A 323 -12.51 -21.19 -2.66
N ILE A 324 -13.27 -20.09 -2.67
CA ILE A 324 -12.81 -18.80 -3.17
C ILE A 324 -12.07 -18.11 -2.03
N ASP A 325 -10.82 -17.73 -2.27
CA ASP A 325 -10.03 -16.95 -1.33
C ASP A 325 -10.66 -15.55 -1.15
N PRO A 326 -10.97 -15.12 0.09
CA PRO A 326 -11.55 -13.80 0.36
C PRO A 326 -10.73 -12.62 -0.21
N ILE A 327 -9.41 -12.78 -0.35
CA ILE A 327 -8.56 -11.76 -0.97
C ILE A 327 -8.86 -11.66 -2.47
N THR A 328 -9.04 -12.80 -3.15
CA THR A 328 -9.39 -12.83 -4.58
C THR A 328 -10.77 -12.21 -4.83
N GLU A 329 -11.74 -12.48 -3.96
CA GLU A 329 -13.07 -11.83 -4.02
C GLU A 329 -12.97 -10.31 -3.85
N GLN A 330 -12.19 -9.84 -2.87
CA GLN A 330 -11.96 -8.41 -2.66
C GLN A 330 -11.29 -7.75 -3.87
N LEU A 331 -10.24 -8.37 -4.42
CA LEU A 331 -9.55 -7.89 -5.61
C LEU A 331 -10.48 -7.87 -6.83
N ALA A 332 -11.33 -8.89 -7.00
CA ALA A 332 -12.32 -8.93 -8.07
C ALA A 332 -13.28 -7.74 -7.99
N PHE A 333 -13.73 -7.37 -6.79
CA PHE A 333 -14.57 -6.19 -6.61
C PHE A 333 -13.85 -4.91 -7.05
N SER A 334 -12.62 -4.67 -6.58
CA SER A 334 -11.83 -3.50 -6.98
C SER A 334 -11.53 -3.46 -8.49
N VAL A 335 -11.23 -4.60 -9.11
CA VAL A 335 -11.08 -4.73 -10.56
C VAL A 335 -12.36 -4.34 -11.29
N SER A 336 -13.52 -4.80 -10.80
CA SER A 336 -14.81 -4.52 -11.42
C SER A 336 -15.14 -3.02 -11.43
N GLU A 337 -14.76 -2.28 -10.38
CA GLU A 337 -14.94 -0.83 -10.32
C GLU A 337 -14.11 -0.10 -11.38
N HIS A 338 -12.83 -0.47 -11.49
CA HIS A 338 -11.93 0.10 -12.50
C HIS A 338 -12.37 -0.23 -13.94
N LEU A 339 -12.74 -1.49 -14.20
CA LEU A 339 -13.28 -1.91 -15.50
C LEU A 339 -14.59 -1.21 -15.82
N GLY A 340 -15.51 -1.13 -14.86
CA GLY A 340 -16.79 -0.47 -15.06
C GLY A 340 -16.63 0.98 -15.48
N LEU A 341 -15.79 1.75 -14.80
CA LEU A 341 -15.54 3.14 -15.14
C LEU A 341 -14.84 3.31 -16.49
N ALA A 342 -13.79 2.53 -16.76
CA ALA A 342 -13.03 2.63 -18.01
C ALA A 342 -13.88 2.25 -19.23
N LEU A 343 -14.66 1.16 -19.15
CA LEU A 343 -15.50 0.71 -20.26
C LEU A 343 -16.70 1.63 -20.49
N ALA A 344 -17.25 2.25 -19.44
CA ALA A 344 -18.24 3.32 -19.61
C ALA A 344 -17.66 4.50 -20.38
N ASN A 345 -16.46 4.94 -20.03
CA ASN A 345 -15.79 6.06 -20.70
C ASN A 345 -15.52 5.73 -22.18
N LEU A 346 -14.99 4.55 -22.48
CA LEU A 346 -14.77 4.09 -23.86
C LEU A 346 -16.08 4.06 -24.67
N SER A 347 -17.13 3.49 -24.09
CA SER A 347 -18.45 3.41 -24.74
C SER A 347 -19.05 4.79 -24.99
N LEU A 348 -18.87 5.72 -24.04
CA LEU A 348 -19.32 7.11 -24.17
C LEU A 348 -18.53 7.86 -25.24
N GLN A 349 -17.20 7.73 -25.24
CA GLN A 349 -16.34 8.34 -26.26
C GLN A 349 -16.69 7.84 -27.65
N GLU A 350 -16.88 6.53 -27.83
CA GLU A 350 -17.26 5.97 -29.12
C GLU A 350 -18.66 6.44 -29.54
N LYS A 351 -19.61 6.52 -28.61
CA LYS A 351 -20.93 7.09 -28.89
C LYS A 351 -20.83 8.56 -29.31
N LEU A 352 -20.09 9.38 -28.59
CA LEU A 352 -19.90 10.80 -28.93
C LEU A 352 -19.19 10.96 -30.27
N ARG A 353 -18.18 10.12 -30.56
CA ARG A 353 -17.48 10.09 -31.83
C ARG A 353 -18.43 9.74 -32.97
N SER A 354 -19.23 8.68 -32.82
CA SER A 354 -20.22 8.28 -33.83
C SER A 354 -21.27 9.38 -34.07
N GLN A 355 -21.74 10.06 -33.02
CA GLN A 355 -22.69 11.16 -33.12
C GLN A 355 -22.07 12.41 -33.77
N ALA A 356 -20.79 12.68 -33.52
CA ALA A 356 -20.09 13.81 -34.09
C ALA A 356 -19.73 13.62 -35.58
N LEU A 357 -19.65 12.37 -36.04
CA LEU A 357 -19.22 12.01 -37.40
C LEU A 357 -20.36 11.51 -38.29
N SER A 358 -21.56 11.27 -37.75
CA SER A 358 -22.71 10.77 -38.50
C SER A 358 -23.84 11.79 -38.54
N ASP A 359 -24.64 11.76 -39.60
CA ASP A 359 -25.88 12.51 -39.70
C ASP A 359 -26.99 11.83 -38.89
N PRO A 360 -27.66 12.53 -37.96
CA PRO A 360 -28.61 11.92 -37.03
C PRO A 360 -29.90 11.43 -37.69
N LEU A 361 -30.26 11.94 -38.88
CA LEU A 361 -31.48 11.54 -39.58
C LEU A 361 -31.26 10.24 -40.37
N THR A 362 -30.15 10.16 -41.09
CA THR A 362 -29.88 9.12 -42.09
C THR A 362 -28.95 8.02 -41.58
N GLY A 363 -28.13 8.30 -40.55
CA GLY A 363 -27.12 7.38 -40.05
C GLY A 363 -25.94 7.13 -41.00
N LEU A 364 -25.84 7.92 -42.09
CA LEU A 364 -24.64 8.04 -42.92
C LEU A 364 -23.61 8.92 -42.23
N PHE A 365 -22.37 8.89 -42.70
CA PHE A 365 -21.36 9.84 -42.25
C PHE A 365 -21.73 11.27 -42.66
N ASN A 366 -21.32 12.26 -41.87
CA ASN A 366 -21.62 13.65 -42.14
C ASN A 366 -20.52 14.31 -43.00
N ARG A 367 -20.78 15.55 -43.41
CA ARG A 367 -19.84 16.38 -44.18
C ARG A 367 -18.43 16.45 -43.58
N ARG A 368 -18.31 16.56 -42.25
CA ARG A 368 -16.99 16.65 -41.58
C ARG A 368 -16.20 15.36 -41.76
N PHE A 369 -16.84 14.20 -41.64
CA PHE A 369 -16.18 12.92 -41.87
C PHE A 369 -15.80 12.74 -43.34
N PHE A 370 -16.67 13.16 -44.27
CA PHE A 370 -16.36 13.17 -45.71
C PHE A 370 -15.09 13.97 -46.01
N GLU A 371 -15.01 15.22 -45.55
CA GLU A 371 -13.85 16.10 -45.81
C GLU A 371 -12.55 15.48 -45.27
N GLN A 372 -12.59 14.91 -44.06
CA GLN A 372 -11.44 14.23 -43.46
C GLN A 372 -11.00 12.99 -44.27
N LYS A 373 -11.95 12.15 -44.69
CA LYS A 373 -11.64 10.91 -45.41
C LYS A 373 -11.23 11.16 -46.85
N LEU A 374 -11.80 12.16 -47.50
CA LEU A 374 -11.38 12.60 -48.83
C LEU A 374 -9.90 13.00 -48.83
N GLU A 375 -9.46 13.79 -47.84
CA GLU A 375 -8.07 14.20 -47.70
C GLU A 375 -7.14 12.99 -47.47
N GLU A 376 -7.51 12.11 -46.52
CA GLU A 376 -6.75 10.89 -46.20
C GLU A 376 -6.59 9.96 -47.41
N HIS A 377 -7.68 9.66 -48.11
CA HIS A 377 -7.65 8.79 -49.28
C HIS A 377 -6.96 9.44 -50.48
N SER A 378 -7.06 10.76 -50.66
CA SER A 378 -6.34 11.46 -51.73
C SER A 378 -4.82 11.39 -51.53
N MET A 379 -4.32 11.56 -50.29
CA MET A 379 -2.90 11.39 -49.97
C MET A 379 -2.42 9.94 -50.18
N ASN A 380 -3.23 8.96 -49.74
CA ASN A 380 -2.92 7.54 -49.93
C ASN A 380 -2.89 7.17 -51.41
N SER A 381 -3.87 7.63 -52.19
CA SER A 381 -3.97 7.43 -53.63
C SER A 381 -2.77 8.05 -54.37
N ALA A 382 -2.36 9.26 -54.00
CA ALA A 382 -1.16 9.90 -54.54
C ALA A 382 0.14 9.10 -54.28
N THR A 383 0.20 8.37 -53.16
CA THR A 383 1.38 7.56 -52.77
C THR A 383 1.35 6.15 -53.38
N THR A 384 0.17 5.56 -53.53
CA THR A 384 -0.03 4.17 -53.97
C THR A 384 -0.35 4.03 -55.46
N GLU A 385 -0.57 5.16 -56.15
CA GLU A 385 -0.99 5.24 -57.55
C GLU A 385 -2.31 4.48 -57.83
N GLN A 386 -3.12 4.23 -56.79
CA GLN A 386 -4.45 3.62 -56.93
C GLN A 386 -5.50 4.69 -57.19
N PRO A 387 -6.50 4.45 -58.06
CA PRO A 387 -7.50 5.46 -58.37
C PRO A 387 -8.42 5.74 -57.15
N LEU A 388 -8.96 6.95 -57.08
CA LEU A 388 -9.95 7.35 -56.09
C LEU A 388 -11.13 8.00 -56.80
N SER A 389 -12.29 7.36 -56.76
CA SER A 389 -13.51 7.90 -57.37
C SER A 389 -14.45 8.51 -56.34
N LEU A 390 -15.18 9.52 -56.76
CA LEU A 390 -16.20 10.21 -55.98
C LEU A 390 -17.51 10.27 -56.75
N LEU A 391 -18.57 9.85 -56.08
CA LEU A 391 -19.95 10.04 -56.51
C LEU A 391 -20.57 11.17 -55.70
N MET A 392 -21.11 12.17 -56.38
CA MET A 392 -22.00 13.17 -55.77
C MET A 392 -23.42 12.90 -56.26
N LEU A 393 -24.36 12.76 -55.32
CA LEU A 393 -25.75 12.40 -55.57
C LEU A 393 -26.69 13.47 -55.04
N ASP A 394 -27.79 13.69 -55.75
CA ASP A 394 -28.86 14.59 -55.35
C ASP A 394 -30.22 14.03 -55.73
N LEU A 395 -31.16 14.07 -54.78
CA LEU A 395 -32.51 13.59 -54.98
C LEU A 395 -33.30 14.56 -55.87
N ASP A 396 -33.75 14.07 -57.02
CA ASP A 396 -34.40 14.89 -58.02
C ASP A 396 -35.72 15.47 -57.51
N HIS A 397 -35.86 16.80 -57.61
CA HIS A 397 -37.07 17.52 -57.22
C HIS A 397 -37.47 17.31 -55.74
N PHE A 398 -36.52 17.03 -54.84
CA PHE A 398 -36.82 16.73 -53.43
C PHE A 398 -37.57 17.85 -52.70
N LYS A 399 -37.29 19.13 -53.00
CA LYS A 399 -38.11 20.24 -52.50
C LYS A 399 -39.59 20.12 -52.89
N ARG A 400 -39.88 19.83 -54.17
CA ARG A 400 -41.26 19.64 -54.66
C ARG A 400 -41.91 18.39 -54.05
N PHE A 401 -41.11 17.35 -53.81
CA PHE A 401 -41.55 16.16 -53.10
C PHE A 401 -42.01 16.52 -51.67
N ASN A 402 -41.19 17.28 -50.93
CA ASN A 402 -41.53 17.76 -49.58
C ASN A 402 -42.76 18.68 -49.58
N ASP A 403 -42.88 19.56 -50.58
CA ASP A 403 -44.05 20.44 -50.72
C ASP A 403 -45.36 19.64 -50.95
N ASN A 404 -45.26 18.49 -51.63
CA ASN A 404 -46.42 17.64 -51.95
C ASN A 404 -46.80 16.66 -50.83
N PHE A 405 -45.82 16.05 -50.15
CA PHE A 405 -46.03 14.95 -49.20
C PHE A 405 -45.69 15.31 -47.75
N GLY A 406 -45.15 16.51 -47.52
CA GLY A 406 -44.70 16.98 -46.21
C GLY A 406 -43.28 16.53 -45.86
N HIS A 407 -42.66 17.27 -44.94
CA HIS A 407 -41.29 16.99 -44.49
C HIS A 407 -41.13 15.61 -43.84
N ASP A 408 -42.15 15.12 -43.12
CA ASP A 408 -42.14 13.75 -42.56
C ASP A 408 -41.90 12.68 -43.63
N ALA A 409 -42.55 12.82 -44.79
CA ALA A 409 -42.39 11.90 -45.91
C ALA A 409 -41.01 12.07 -46.58
N GLY A 410 -40.51 13.30 -46.66
CA GLY A 410 -39.14 13.60 -47.11
C GLY A 410 -38.08 12.91 -46.25
N ASP A 411 -38.20 13.04 -44.93
CA ASP A 411 -37.31 12.42 -43.96
C ASP A 411 -37.34 10.89 -44.06
N PHE A 412 -38.52 10.31 -44.31
CA PHE A 412 -38.66 8.88 -44.57
C PHE A 412 -37.90 8.47 -45.84
N VAL A 413 -38.10 9.19 -46.95
CA VAL A 413 -37.41 8.90 -48.21
C VAL A 413 -35.89 9.02 -48.07
N LEU A 414 -35.40 10.04 -47.37
CA LEU A 414 -33.98 10.20 -47.10
C LEU A 414 -33.41 9.00 -46.32
N LYS A 415 -34.16 8.46 -45.35
CA LYS A 415 -33.75 7.27 -44.59
C LYS A 415 -33.68 6.03 -45.49
N GLU A 416 -34.67 5.82 -46.35
CA GLU A 416 -34.69 4.66 -47.25
C GLU A 416 -33.55 4.71 -48.29
N VAL A 417 -33.32 5.87 -48.90
CA VAL A 417 -32.19 6.06 -49.83
C VAL A 417 -30.85 5.88 -49.11
N SER A 418 -30.73 6.43 -47.90
CA SER A 418 -29.51 6.29 -47.11
C SER A 418 -29.26 4.85 -46.66
N ALA A 419 -30.32 4.12 -46.30
CA ALA A 419 -30.23 2.70 -46.01
C ALA A 419 -29.77 1.94 -47.24
N LEU A 420 -30.32 2.21 -48.42
CA LEU A 420 -29.85 1.62 -49.68
C LEU A 420 -28.36 1.88 -49.88
N LEU A 421 -27.90 3.14 -49.79
CA LEU A 421 -26.49 3.46 -49.96
C LEU A 421 -25.60 2.69 -48.98
N LYS A 422 -26.03 2.60 -47.71
CA LYS A 422 -25.30 1.89 -46.65
C LYS A 422 -25.21 0.38 -46.88
N HIS A 423 -26.18 -0.23 -47.57
CA HIS A 423 -26.14 -1.65 -47.94
C HIS A 423 -25.39 -1.89 -49.25
N SER A 424 -25.27 -0.88 -50.11
CA SER A 424 -24.54 -0.96 -51.37
C SER A 424 -23.03 -0.81 -51.23
N VAL A 425 -22.56 -0.13 -50.17
CA VAL A 425 -21.14 0.06 -49.87
C VAL A 425 -20.59 -1.10 -49.03
N GLY A 426 -19.33 -1.48 -49.26
CA GLY A 426 -18.57 -2.42 -48.44
C GLY A 426 -17.84 -1.72 -47.29
N ASP A 427 -16.80 -2.38 -46.76
CA ASP A 427 -16.03 -1.89 -45.61
C ASP A 427 -15.10 -0.71 -45.97
N ASP A 428 -14.66 -0.62 -47.23
CA ASP A 428 -13.71 0.39 -47.69
C ASP A 428 -14.41 1.63 -48.31
N GLU A 429 -15.63 1.48 -48.83
CA GLU A 429 -16.39 2.58 -49.41
C GLU A 429 -17.15 3.39 -48.36
N ILE A 430 -17.24 4.71 -48.57
CA ILE A 430 -17.75 5.62 -47.55
C ILE A 430 -18.95 6.39 -48.10
N ALA A 431 -20.14 6.10 -47.57
CA ALA A 431 -21.36 6.83 -47.86
C ALA A 431 -21.61 7.97 -46.85
N CYS A 432 -21.83 9.17 -47.36
CA CYS A 432 -21.96 10.41 -46.60
C CYS A 432 -23.21 11.21 -46.99
N ARG A 433 -23.72 12.01 -46.05
CA ARG A 433 -24.67 13.09 -46.30
C ARG A 433 -23.97 14.43 -46.10
N LEU A 434 -23.93 15.23 -47.16
CA LEU A 434 -23.24 16.53 -47.19
C LEU A 434 -24.17 17.69 -46.84
N GLY A 435 -25.46 17.55 -47.15
CA GLY A 435 -26.46 18.60 -47.00
C GLY A 435 -27.89 18.05 -46.84
N GLY A 436 -28.88 18.85 -47.22
CA GLY A 436 -30.31 18.49 -47.08
C GLY A 436 -30.68 17.24 -47.88
N GLU A 437 -30.43 17.27 -49.19
CA GLU A 437 -30.70 16.18 -50.14
C GLU A 437 -29.44 15.70 -50.88
N GLU A 438 -28.29 16.25 -50.49
CA GLU A 438 -26.98 15.99 -51.08
C GLU A 438 -26.28 14.84 -50.36
N LEU A 439 -26.00 13.78 -51.11
CA LEU A 439 -25.33 12.57 -50.65
C LEU A 439 -24.03 12.40 -51.44
N ALA A 440 -23.05 11.72 -50.86
CA ALA A 440 -21.79 11.41 -51.55
C ALA A 440 -21.33 9.99 -51.21
N VAL A 441 -20.64 9.35 -52.15
CA VAL A 441 -19.97 8.07 -51.91
C VAL A 441 -18.52 8.18 -52.37
N LEU A 442 -17.59 7.94 -51.45
CA LEU A 442 -16.16 7.85 -51.73
C LEU A 442 -15.81 6.39 -52.01
N LEU A 443 -15.16 6.13 -53.15
CA LEU A 443 -14.82 4.80 -53.64
C LEU A 443 -13.29 4.68 -53.83
N PRO A 444 -12.55 4.24 -52.80
CA PRO A 444 -11.12 3.99 -52.92
C PRO A 444 -10.86 2.82 -53.88
N GLN A 445 -9.85 2.96 -54.75
CA GLN A 445 -9.41 1.92 -55.71
C GLN A 445 -10.40 1.61 -56.84
N PHE A 446 -11.42 2.44 -57.05
CA PHE A 446 -12.33 2.31 -58.19
C PHE A 446 -11.82 3.13 -59.37
N THR A 447 -11.82 2.54 -60.57
CA THR A 447 -11.61 3.29 -61.81
C THR A 447 -12.87 4.08 -62.16
N MET A 448 -12.75 5.04 -63.10
CA MET A 448 -13.91 5.79 -63.61
C MET A 448 -15.03 4.88 -64.11
N GLU A 449 -14.68 3.82 -64.82
CA GLU A 449 -15.65 2.86 -65.38
C GLU A 449 -16.37 2.09 -64.26
N GLN A 450 -15.62 1.56 -63.29
CA GLN A 450 -16.18 0.83 -62.14
C GLN A 450 -17.08 1.74 -61.29
N ALA A 451 -16.64 2.97 -61.04
CA ALA A 451 -17.42 3.95 -60.29
C ALA A 451 -18.69 4.38 -61.05
N THR A 452 -18.63 4.46 -62.38
CA THR A 452 -19.81 4.75 -63.22
C THR A 452 -20.81 3.59 -63.17
N GLU A 453 -20.35 2.35 -63.32
CA GLU A 453 -21.21 1.16 -63.23
C GLU A 453 -21.88 1.06 -61.84
N PHE A 454 -21.10 1.28 -60.77
CA PHE A 454 -21.63 1.32 -59.41
C PHE A 454 -22.67 2.44 -59.22
N ALA A 455 -22.42 3.63 -59.76
CA ALA A 455 -23.37 4.73 -59.76
C ALA A 455 -24.66 4.39 -60.53
N GLU A 456 -24.57 3.69 -61.65
CA GLU A 456 -25.73 3.26 -62.45
C GLU A 456 -26.61 2.29 -61.67
N VAL A 457 -25.99 1.34 -60.96
CA VAL A 457 -26.69 0.41 -60.05
C VAL A 457 -27.43 1.18 -58.95
N ILE A 458 -26.80 2.18 -58.33
CA ILE A 458 -27.46 3.02 -57.31
C ILE A 458 -28.63 3.79 -57.94
N CYS A 459 -28.43 4.41 -59.10
CA CYS A 459 -29.46 5.20 -59.78
C CYS A 459 -30.70 4.35 -60.10
N GLU A 460 -30.51 3.15 -60.62
CA GLU A 460 -31.61 2.23 -60.92
C GLU A 460 -32.28 1.68 -59.65
N SER A 461 -31.49 1.39 -58.61
CA SER A 461 -32.02 0.89 -57.34
C SER A 461 -32.89 1.93 -56.62
N VAL A 462 -32.52 3.22 -56.69
CA VAL A 462 -33.38 4.31 -56.17
C VAL A 462 -34.64 4.47 -57.02
N ARG A 463 -34.53 4.40 -58.35
CA ARG A 463 -35.66 4.54 -59.28
C ARG A 463 -36.72 3.45 -59.10
N THR A 464 -36.28 2.23 -58.82
CA THR A 464 -37.13 1.04 -58.64
C THR A 464 -37.59 0.85 -57.19
N MET A 465 -37.12 1.67 -56.26
CA MET A 465 -37.49 1.61 -54.86
C MET A 465 -39.00 1.87 -54.67
N HIS A 466 -39.68 0.96 -53.97
CA HIS A 466 -41.08 1.14 -53.62
C HIS A 466 -41.20 1.94 -52.33
N LEU A 467 -41.61 3.20 -52.44
CA LEU A 467 -41.76 4.11 -51.32
C LEU A 467 -43.23 4.16 -50.86
N GLU A 468 -43.51 3.59 -49.68
CA GLU A 468 -44.82 3.67 -49.03
C GLU A 468 -44.67 4.24 -47.62
N HIS A 469 -45.40 5.31 -47.30
CA HIS A 469 -45.36 5.94 -45.98
C HIS A 469 -46.77 6.20 -45.47
N LYS A 470 -47.08 5.68 -44.27
CA LYS A 470 -48.40 5.82 -43.61
C LYS A 470 -49.59 5.37 -44.51
N GLY A 471 -49.39 4.32 -45.32
CA GLY A 471 -50.40 3.78 -46.23
C GLY A 471 -50.60 4.58 -47.53
N LEU A 472 -49.74 5.57 -47.80
CA LEU A 472 -49.72 6.33 -49.04
C LEU A 472 -48.50 5.93 -49.87
N SER A 473 -48.72 5.53 -51.13
CA SER A 473 -47.62 5.34 -52.09
C SER A 473 -47.07 6.71 -52.50
N LEU A 474 -45.77 6.91 -52.31
CA LEU A 474 -45.06 8.16 -52.56
C LEU A 474 -44.58 8.30 -54.02
N GLY A 475 -44.85 7.29 -54.85
CA GLY A 475 -44.45 7.25 -56.26
C GLY A 475 -42.97 6.90 -56.46
N GLN A 476 -42.44 7.23 -57.63
CA GLN A 476 -41.03 7.01 -57.97
C GLN A 476 -40.20 8.26 -57.65
N LEU A 477 -39.00 8.05 -57.14
CA LEU A 477 -38.01 9.09 -56.87
C LEU A 477 -36.84 8.93 -57.83
N GLY A 478 -36.40 10.05 -58.42
CA GLY A 478 -35.19 10.10 -59.21
C GLY A 478 -33.97 10.49 -58.38
N VAL A 479 -32.80 9.99 -58.76
CA VAL A 479 -31.53 10.50 -58.26
C VAL A 479 -30.62 10.83 -59.44
N SER A 480 -30.03 12.02 -59.41
CA SER A 480 -28.98 12.42 -60.33
C SER A 480 -27.62 12.18 -59.67
N ILE A 481 -26.65 11.64 -60.43
CA ILE A 481 -25.33 11.28 -59.90
C ILE A 481 -24.24 11.82 -60.82
N GLY A 482 -23.28 12.55 -60.24
CA GLY A 482 -22.03 12.96 -60.88
C GLY A 482 -20.86 12.10 -60.43
N VAL A 483 -20.04 11.62 -61.37
CA VAL A 483 -18.87 10.77 -61.09
C VAL A 483 -17.60 11.47 -61.55
N ALA A 484 -16.59 11.51 -60.68
CA ALA A 484 -15.24 11.93 -61.03
C ALA A 484 -14.20 11.00 -60.39
N THR A 485 -12.99 10.98 -60.95
CA THR A 485 -11.90 10.09 -60.51
C THR A 485 -10.57 10.85 -60.49
N TYR A 486 -9.76 10.57 -59.48
CA TYR A 486 -8.37 10.96 -59.32
C TYR A 486 -7.47 9.72 -59.59
N PRO A 487 -6.28 9.84 -60.20
CA PRO A 487 -5.55 11.07 -60.58
C PRO A 487 -5.86 11.61 -61.99
N SER A 488 -6.77 10.97 -62.72
CA SER A 488 -7.23 11.47 -64.02
C SER A 488 -8.73 11.24 -64.14
N PRO A 489 -9.54 12.26 -64.49
CA PRO A 489 -9.15 13.63 -64.87
C PRO A 489 -8.83 14.58 -63.69
N ALA A 490 -9.12 14.22 -62.45
CA ALA A 490 -8.89 15.11 -61.29
C ALA A 490 -7.43 15.09 -60.81
N THR A 491 -6.83 16.26 -60.60
CA THR A 491 -5.40 16.40 -60.21
C THR A 491 -5.16 16.44 -58.70
N ASP A 492 -6.20 16.67 -57.90
CA ASP A 492 -6.17 16.75 -56.44
C ASP A 492 -7.59 16.55 -55.88
N ALA A 493 -7.73 16.53 -54.55
CA ALA A 493 -9.00 16.35 -53.86
C ALA A 493 -10.04 17.46 -54.16
N GLU A 494 -9.60 18.72 -54.29
CA GLU A 494 -10.51 19.84 -54.58
C GLU A 494 -11.05 19.73 -56.02
N ALA A 495 -10.18 19.40 -56.97
CA ALA A 495 -10.55 19.11 -58.34
C ALA A 495 -11.51 17.93 -58.42
N LEU A 496 -11.29 16.86 -57.65
CA LEU A 496 -12.16 15.69 -57.61
C LEU A 496 -13.61 16.06 -57.21
N VAL A 497 -13.76 16.83 -56.13
CA VAL A 497 -15.08 17.30 -55.66
C VAL A 497 -15.72 18.21 -56.70
N LYS A 498 -14.97 19.19 -57.21
CA LYS A 498 -15.48 20.15 -58.20
C LYS A 498 -15.92 19.48 -59.50
N MET A 499 -15.19 18.46 -59.94
CA MET A 499 -15.52 17.69 -61.15
C MET A 499 -16.75 16.81 -60.92
N ALA A 500 -16.87 16.14 -59.77
CA ALA A 500 -18.06 15.38 -59.42
C ALA A 500 -19.32 16.26 -59.35
N ASP A 501 -19.20 17.46 -58.76
CA ASP A 501 -20.29 18.44 -58.69
C ASP A 501 -20.72 18.96 -60.07
N GLN A 502 -19.74 19.27 -60.94
CA GLN A 502 -20.02 19.67 -62.33
C GLN A 502 -20.74 18.57 -63.12
N ALA A 503 -20.33 17.31 -62.93
CA ALA A 503 -20.99 16.17 -63.56
C ALA A 503 -22.41 15.98 -63.02
N LEU A 504 -22.63 16.16 -61.70
CA LEU A 504 -23.94 16.11 -61.07
C LEU A 504 -24.87 17.21 -61.60
N TYR A 505 -24.37 18.43 -61.73
CA TYR A 505 -25.11 19.55 -62.33
C TYR A 505 -25.56 19.21 -63.76
N MET A 506 -24.68 18.60 -64.56
CA MET A 506 -25.01 18.17 -65.92
C MET A 506 -26.06 17.05 -65.94
N ALA A 507 -25.99 16.10 -65.00
CA ALA A 507 -27.02 15.06 -64.85
C ALA A 507 -28.39 15.70 -64.60
N LYS A 508 -28.46 16.74 -63.76
CA LYS A 508 -29.68 17.51 -63.52
C LYS A 508 -30.16 18.28 -64.75
N ASP A 509 -29.26 18.91 -65.50
CA ASP A 509 -29.64 19.74 -66.66
C ASP A 509 -30.07 18.91 -67.87
N THR A 510 -29.43 17.76 -68.10
CA THR A 510 -29.69 16.91 -69.28
C THR A 510 -30.94 16.02 -69.15
N GLY A 511 -31.70 16.16 -68.06
CA GLY A 511 -33.01 15.51 -67.89
C GLY A 511 -33.15 14.69 -66.62
N ARG A 512 -32.22 14.81 -65.65
CA ARG A 512 -32.27 14.16 -64.32
C ARG A 512 -32.27 12.63 -64.38
N SER A 513 -32.31 12.01 -63.20
CA SER A 513 -32.44 10.58 -62.99
C SER A 513 -31.43 9.77 -63.80
N ARG A 514 -30.16 10.16 -63.73
CA ARG A 514 -29.08 9.56 -64.51
C ARG A 514 -27.72 9.75 -63.86
N VAL A 515 -26.77 8.99 -64.35
CA VAL A 515 -25.36 9.14 -64.04
C VAL A 515 -24.69 9.93 -65.17
N VAL A 516 -23.83 10.87 -64.81
CA VAL A 516 -22.89 11.51 -65.74
C VAL A 516 -21.50 11.39 -65.13
N ASN A 517 -20.56 10.84 -65.89
CA ASN A 517 -19.15 10.91 -65.50
C ASN A 517 -18.48 12.15 -66.11
N TYR A 518 -17.42 12.66 -65.46
CA TYR A 518 -16.80 13.91 -65.86
C TYR A 518 -16.15 13.86 -67.25
N GLU A 519 -15.68 12.70 -67.69
CA GLU A 519 -15.10 12.55 -69.03
C GLU A 519 -16.15 12.71 -70.13
N GLN A 520 -17.36 12.19 -69.95
CA GLN A 520 -18.50 12.44 -70.84
C GLN A 520 -18.88 13.93 -70.85
N TYR A 521 -18.78 14.61 -69.70
CA TYR A 521 -19.00 16.06 -69.61
C TYR A 521 -17.95 16.85 -70.40
N SER A 522 -16.66 16.55 -70.25
CA SER A 522 -15.58 17.28 -70.91
C SER A 522 -15.64 17.13 -72.45
N HIS A 523 -16.02 15.95 -72.95
CA HIS A 523 -16.20 15.70 -74.39
C HIS A 523 -17.41 16.47 -74.96
N ASN A 524 -18.53 16.55 -74.26
CA ASN A 524 -19.71 17.29 -74.72
C ASN A 524 -19.53 18.82 -74.70
N LYS A 525 -18.56 19.33 -73.94
CA LYS A 525 -18.17 20.76 -73.96
C LYS A 525 -17.23 21.11 -75.13
N SER A 526 -16.64 20.10 -75.79
CA SER A 526 -15.81 20.26 -77.00
C SER A 526 -16.36 19.46 -78.19
N PRO A 527 -17.40 20.01 -78.84
CA PRO A 527 -17.39 20.06 -80.30
C PRO A 527 -17.89 21.42 -80.79
N ASN A 528 -17.07 22.48 -80.63
CA ASN A 528 -17.09 23.73 -81.42
C ASN A 528 -16.14 24.78 -80.82
N ALA A 529 -14.84 24.56 -80.95
CA ALA A 529 -13.88 25.65 -80.99
C ALA A 529 -13.23 25.63 -82.37
N ASP A 530 -14.04 25.95 -83.39
CA ASP A 530 -13.49 26.38 -84.67
C ASP A 530 -12.65 27.63 -84.41
N VAL A 531 -11.42 27.52 -84.89
CA VAL A 531 -10.44 28.59 -85.03
C VAL A 531 -11.11 29.78 -85.72
N ILE A 532 -11.39 30.84 -84.97
CA ILE A 532 -11.46 32.18 -85.54
C ILE A 532 -10.16 32.86 -85.18
N ASP A 533 -9.33 32.92 -86.22
CA ASP A 533 -8.12 33.69 -86.36
C ASP A 533 -8.30 35.13 -85.85
N LEU A 534 -7.40 35.57 -84.99
CA LEU A 534 -7.22 36.96 -84.59
C LEU A 534 -5.76 37.38 -84.84
N GLU A 535 -5.27 37.11 -86.04
CA GLU A 535 -4.27 37.97 -86.69
C GLU A 535 -5.00 39.09 -87.46
N ASP A 536 -5.38 40.17 -86.77
CA ASP A 536 -5.27 41.54 -87.32
C ASP A 536 -5.73 42.58 -86.29
N LYS A 537 -4.76 43.22 -85.62
CA LYS A 537 -4.75 44.64 -85.23
C LYS A 537 -3.54 44.96 -84.35
N LEU A 538 -2.36 44.89 -84.98
CA LEU A 538 -1.16 45.63 -84.58
C LEU A 538 -0.77 46.57 -85.72
N SER A 539 -1.66 47.49 -86.10
CA SER A 539 -1.30 48.69 -86.86
C SER A 539 -2.43 49.73 -86.79
N SER A 540 -2.33 50.67 -85.84
CA SER A 540 -2.81 52.07 -85.89
C SER A 540 -3.24 52.59 -84.51
N ASN A 541 -2.25 52.93 -83.67
CA ASN A 541 -2.38 54.06 -82.76
C ASN A 541 -1.56 55.20 -83.35
N GLN A 542 -2.26 56.13 -84.01
CA GLN A 542 -1.99 57.57 -83.93
C GLN A 542 -3.04 58.17 -83.00
#